data_AF-A0A9D7MHR9-F1
#
_entry.id   AF-A0A9D7MHR9-F1
#
_cell.length_a   1.000
_cell.length_b   1.000
_cell.length_c   1.000
_cell.angle_alpha   90.00
_cell.angle_beta   90.00
_cell.angle_gamma   90.00
#
_symmetry.space_group_name_H-M   'P 1'
#
loop_
_entity.id
_entity.type
_entity.pdbx_description
1 polymer ?
#
loop_
_entity_poly.entity_id
_entity_poly.type
_entity_poly.pdbx_seq_one_letter_code
_entity_poly.pdbx_strand_id
1 'polypeptide(L)' 'MDRTLPLRICFLWHQHQPDYRTADGFFLPWVRLHATKDYRDLCDILGRFRIRHTFNLVPSMLVQLG' A
#
# COMPACT_ATOMS: atom_id res chain seq x y z
N MET A 1 21.40 31.71 18.43
CA MET A 1 21.30 30.60 17.47
C MET A 1 19.94 29.96 17.67
N ASP A 2 19.08 30.03 16.67
CA ASP A 2 17.76 29.40 16.70
C ASP A 2 17.93 27.88 16.91
N ARG A 3 17.29 27.34 17.95
CA ARG A 3 17.37 25.92 18.36
C ARG A 3 16.12 25.15 17.93
N THR A 4 15.62 25.43 16.73
CA THR A 4 14.52 24.65 16.15
C THR A 4 15.04 23.28 15.74
N LEU A 5 14.48 22.22 16.36
CA LEU A 5 14.76 20.86 15.94
C LEU A 5 14.18 20.65 14.52
N PRO A 6 14.86 19.88 13.66
CA PRO A 6 14.36 19.61 12.32
C PRO A 6 13.00 18.90 12.37
N LEU A 7 12.08 19.31 11.48
CA LEU A 7 10.77 18.67 11.35
C LEU A 7 10.94 17.20 10.94
N ARG A 8 10.38 16.29 11.74
CA ARG A 8 10.37 14.86 11.46
C ARG A 8 9.10 14.51 10.70
N ILE A 9 9.25 14.00 9.48
CA ILE A 9 8.15 13.62 8.60
C ILE A 9 8.12 12.09 8.48
N CYS A 10 6.91 11.51 8.54
CA CYS A 10 6.66 10.09 8.29
C CYS A 10 5.63 9.94 7.17
N PHE A 11 6.00 9.25 6.09
CA PHE A 11 5.06 8.84 5.05
C PHE A 11 4.54 7.44 5.38
N LEU A 12 3.23 7.31 5.56
CA LEU A 12 2.54 6.05 5.83
C LEU A 12 1.54 5.76 4.70
N TRP A 13 1.75 4.66 3.99
CA TRP A 13 0.88 4.17 2.94
C TRP A 13 0.04 3.01 3.49
N HIS A 14 -1.25 3.23 3.71
CA HIS A 14 -2.18 2.21 4.14
C HIS A 14 -2.87 1.60 2.92
N GLN A 15 -2.55 0.34 2.60
CA GLN A 15 -3.16 -0.40 1.50
C GLN A 15 -4.16 -1.40 2.06
N HIS A 16 -5.44 -1.14 1.81
CA HIS A 16 -6.56 -1.96 2.23
C HIS A 16 -7.39 -2.38 1.02
N GLN A 17 -7.81 -3.64 1.03
CA GLN A 17 -8.90 -4.14 0.20
C GLN A 17 -9.86 -4.94 1.08
N PRO A 18 -11.18 -4.79 0.88
CA PRO A 18 -12.18 -5.71 1.44
C PRO A 18 -11.90 -7.17 1.08
N ASP A 19 -12.52 -8.10 1.82
CA ASP A 19 -12.55 -9.49 1.42
C ASP A 19 -13.57 -9.69 0.30
N TYR A 20 -13.10 -9.96 -0.91
CA TYR A 20 -13.92 -10.18 -2.09
C TYR A 20 -14.26 -11.65 -2.33
N ARG A 21 -13.77 -12.56 -1.48
CA ARG A 21 -14.03 -13.99 -1.60
C ARG A 21 -15.50 -14.30 -1.32
N THR A 22 -16.06 -15.19 -2.13
CA THR A 22 -17.38 -15.80 -1.98
C THR A 22 -17.24 -17.32 -2.01
N ALA A 23 -18.33 -18.05 -1.82
CA ALA A 23 -18.32 -19.51 -1.92
C ALA A 23 -17.87 -20.00 -3.31
N ASP A 24 -18.21 -19.24 -4.36
CA ASP A 24 -18.00 -19.62 -5.77
C ASP A 24 -16.80 -18.90 -6.42
N GLY A 25 -16.01 -18.14 -5.65
CA GLY A 25 -14.83 -17.42 -6.16
C GLY A 25 -14.72 -16.00 -5.61
N PHE A 26 -14.69 -15.00 -6.49
CA PHE A 26 -14.56 -13.59 -6.11
C PHE A 26 -15.67 -12.78 -6.78
N PHE A 27 -16.41 -11.96 -6.02
CA PHE A 27 -17.45 -11.13 -6.61
C PHE A 27 -16.86 -9.95 -7.41
N LEU A 28 -15.65 -9.50 -7.06
CA LEU A 28 -14.89 -8.51 -7.82
C LEU A 28 -13.37 -8.81 -7.75
N PRO A 29 -12.60 -8.61 -8.83
CA PRO A 29 -11.17 -8.92 -8.87
C PRO A 29 -10.30 -7.77 -8.34
N TRP A 30 -10.82 -6.93 -7.45
CA TRP A 30 -10.19 -5.65 -7.09
C TRP A 30 -8.80 -5.82 -6.49
N VAL A 31 -8.59 -6.82 -5.63
CA VAL A 31 -7.25 -7.09 -5.07
C VAL A 31 -6.23 -7.31 -6.17
N ARG A 32 -6.54 -8.15 -7.16
CA ARG A 32 -5.63 -8.44 -8.27
C ARG A 32 -5.46 -7.24 -9.19
N LEU A 33 -6.54 -6.52 -9.49
CA LEU A 33 -6.50 -5.35 -10.37
C LEU A 33 -5.66 -4.21 -9.78
N HIS A 34 -5.86 -3.90 -8.50
CA HIS A 34 -5.10 -2.85 -7.82
C HIS A 34 -3.65 -3.27 -7.54
N ALA A 35 -3.37 -4.56 -7.36
CA ALA A 35 -2.00 -5.05 -7.19
C ALA A 35 -1.17 -4.93 -8.47
N THR A 36 -1.74 -5.21 -9.65
CA THR A 36 -0.99 -5.14 -10.92
C THR A 36 -0.75 -3.72 -11.40
N LYS A 37 -1.62 -2.79 -11.02
CA LYS A 37 -1.54 -1.38 -11.39
C LYS A 37 -1.10 -0.52 -10.21
N ASP A 38 -2.01 -0.23 -9.28
CA ASP A 38 -1.82 0.86 -8.33
C ASP A 38 -0.71 0.60 -7.28
N TYR A 39 -0.68 -0.59 -6.66
CA TYR A 39 0.30 -0.88 -5.61
C TYR A 39 1.72 -1.01 -6.15
N ARG A 40 1.85 -1.60 -7.34
CA ARG A 40 3.13 -1.72 -8.03
C ARG A 40 3.62 -0.36 -8.51
N ASP A 41 2.76 0.41 -9.17
CA ASP A 41 3.13 1.72 -9.73
C ASP A 41 3.53 2.71 -8.63
N LEU A 42 2.86 2.65 -7.47
CA LEU A 42 3.26 3.43 -6.29
C LEU A 42 4.71 3.12 -5.89
N CYS A 43 5.08 1.84 -5.75
CA CYS A 43 6.44 1.45 -5.41
C CYS A 43 7.47 1.92 -6.46
N ASP A 44 7.14 1.82 -7.75
CA ASP A 44 8.01 2.26 -8.85
C ASP A 44 8.23 3.79 -8.83
N ILE A 45 7.22 4.58 -8.47
CA ILE A 45 7.33 6.03 -8.31
C ILE A 45 8.17 6.36 -7.08
N LEU A 46 7.87 5.74 -5.94
CA LEU A 46 8.54 6.03 -4.67
C LEU A 46 10.03 5.65 -4.69
N GLY A 47 10.40 4.62 -5.45
CA GLY A 47 11.81 4.22 -5.66
C GLY A 47 12.69 5.31 -6.29
N ARG A 48 12.10 6.37 -6.87
CA ARG A 48 12.82 7.53 -7.42
C ARG A 48 13.26 8.53 -6.35
N PHE A 49 12.77 8.40 -5.12
CA PHE A 49 13.05 9.33 -4.03
C PHE A 49 13.91 8.69 -2.94
N ARG A 50 14.91 9.42 -2.45
CA ARG A 50 15.80 8.95 -1.37
C ARG A 50 15.26 9.32 0.02
N ILE A 51 14.02 8.93 0.30
CA ILE A 51 13.37 9.14 1.60
C ILE A 51 12.81 7.83 2.16
N ARG A 52 12.47 7.81 3.45
CA ARG A 52 11.85 6.63 4.07
C ARG A 52 10.35 6.60 3.80
N HIS A 53 9.87 5.43 3.38
CA HIS A 53 8.46 5.12 3.18
C HIS A 53 8.05 3.99 4.12
N THR A 54 6.89 4.12 4.76
CA THR A 54 6.32 3.08 5.63
C THR A 54 5.05 2.55 4.98
N PHE A 55 4.92 1.24 4.86
CA PHE A 55 3.72 0.60 4.30
C PHE A 55 3.00 -0.20 5.38
N ASN A 56 1.69 -0.07 5.41
CA ASN A 56 0.80 -0.93 6.17
C ASN A 56 -0.10 -1.69 5.18
N LEU A 57 0.11 -3.01 5.09
CA LEU A 57 -0.63 -3.90 4.19
C LEU A 57 -1.64 -4.69 5.01
N VAL A 58 -2.92 -4.61 4.66
CA VAL A 58 -3.97 -5.27 5.44
C VAL A 58 -4.00 -6.78 5.12
N PRO A 59 -4.08 -7.67 6.13
CA PRO A 59 -4.05 -9.12 5.92
C PRO A 59 -5.13 -9.65 4.97
N SER A 60 -6.35 -9.10 5.01
CA SER A 60 -7.44 -9.49 4.10
C SER A 60 -7.03 -9.35 2.63
N MET A 61 -6.34 -8.26 2.29
CA MET A 61 -5.83 -8.01 0.94
C MET A 61 -4.75 -9.04 0.56
N LEU A 62 -3.80 -9.31 1.46
CA LEU A 62 -2.67 -10.21 1.16
C LEU A 62 -3.11 -11.65 0.91
N VAL A 63 -4.06 -12.16 1.69
CA VAL A 63 -4.58 -13.53 1.55
C VAL A 63 -5.28 -13.75 0.21
N GLN A 64 -5.80 -12.68 -0.41
CA GLN A 64 -6.50 -12.75 -1.70
C GLN A 64 -5.57 -12.67 -2.92
N LEU A 65 -4.25 -12.49 -2.71
CA LEU A 65 -3.25 -12.51 -3.79
C LEU A 65 -2.71 -13.92 -4.11
N GLY A 66 -3.00 -14.90 -3.24
CA GLY A 66 -2.60 -16.30 -3.38
C GLY A 66 -3.36 -17.06 -4.46
#